data_AF-D0DTD2-F1
#
_entry.id   AF-D0DTD2-F1
#
_cell.length_a   1.000
_cell.length_b   1.000
_cell.length_c   1.000
_cell.angle_alpha   90.00
_cell.angle_beta   90.00
_cell.angle_gamma   90.00
#
_symmetry.space_group_name_H-M   'P 1'
#
loop_
_entity.id
_entity.type
_entity.pdbx_description
1 polymer ?
#
loop_
_entity_poly.entity_id
_entity_poly.type
_entity_poly.pdbx_seq_one_letter_code
_entity_poly.pdbx_strand_id
1 'polypeptide(L)' 'MFIRRNLAQNPDAFVRNPIVAQELKRQGINALPITLVDDQLVKTGEYPTINEFSSYLDMDLVAALVH' A
#
# COMPACT_ATOMS: atom_id res chain seq x y z
N MET A 1 12.80 1.33 3.38
CA MET A 1 12.57 2.64 2.75
C MET A 1 11.11 2.72 2.35
N PHE A 2 10.34 3.72 2.82
CA PHE A 2 8.94 3.89 2.43
C PHE A 2 8.85 4.60 1.09
N ILE A 3 8.10 4.03 0.14
CA ILE A 3 7.93 4.60 -1.20
C ILE A 3 6.44 4.79 -1.43
N ARG A 4 6.02 6.03 -1.70
CA ARG A 4 4.67 6.35 -2.15
C ARG A 4 4.73 6.76 -3.61
N ARG A 5 3.97 6.08 -4.46
CA ARG A 5 3.77 6.42 -5.87
C ARG A 5 2.35 6.96 -6.03
N ASN A 6 2.19 8.03 -6.80
CA ASN A 6 0.88 8.51 -7.19
C ASN A 6 0.59 8.12 -8.63
N LEU A 7 -0.64 7.67 -8.92
CA LEU A 7 -1.02 7.23 -10.26
C LEU A 7 -0.87 8.34 -11.30
N ALA A 8 -1.19 9.59 -10.96
CA ALA A 8 -1.10 10.73 -11.86
C ALA A 8 0.36 11.13 -12.19
N GLN A 9 1.30 10.92 -11.25
CA GLN A 9 2.70 11.28 -11.46
C GLN A 9 3.57 10.11 -11.95
N ASN A 10 3.22 8.87 -11.61
CA ASN A 10 4.00 7.68 -11.95
C ASN A 10 3.13 6.52 -12.42
N PRO A 11 2.38 6.65 -13.53
CA PRO A 11 1.50 5.59 -14.03
C PRO A 11 2.27 4.31 -14.38
N ASP A 12 3.50 4.41 -14.88
CA ASP A 12 4.36 3.25 -15.18
C ASP A 12 4.59 2.35 -13.97
N ALA A 13 4.68 2.90 -12.76
CA ALA A 13 4.90 2.11 -11.55
C ALA A 13 3.71 1.17 -11.26
N PHE A 14 2.50 1.57 -11.65
CA PHE A 14 1.28 0.79 -11.46
C PHE A 14 1.12 -0.31 -12.50
N VAL A 15 1.61 -0.10 -13.73
CA VAL A 15 1.58 -1.10 -14.80
C VAL A 15 2.71 -2.10 -14.67
N ARG A 16 3.89 -1.67 -14.18
CA ARG A 16 5.06 -2.53 -13.98
C ARG A 16 4.88 -3.54 -12.85
N ASN A 17 4.11 -3.21 -11.82
CA ASN A 17 3.82 -4.16 -10.74
C ASN A 17 2.59 -5.00 -11.12
N PRO A 18 2.73 -6.33 -11.33
CA PRO A 18 1.64 -7.17 -11.79
C PRO A 18 0.47 -7.24 -10.80
N ILE A 19 0.74 -7.16 -9.49
CA ILE A 19 -0.27 -7.17 -8.43
C ILE A 19 -1.13 -5.91 -8.52
N VAL A 20 -0.48 -4.76 -8.61
CA VAL A 20 -1.15 -3.46 -8.74
C VAL A 20 -1.92 -3.37 -10.05
N ALA A 21 -1.33 -3.83 -11.15
CA ALA A 21 -1.97 -3.85 -12.46
C ALA A 21 -3.21 -4.76 -12.48
N GLN A 22 -3.17 -5.90 -11.79
CA GLN A 22 -4.32 -6.81 -11.69
C GLN A 22 -5.45 -6.18 -10.87
N GLU A 23 -5.14 -5.57 -9.73
CA GLU A 23 -6.15 -4.90 -8.89
C GLU A 23 -6.75 -3.67 -9.57
N LEU A 24 -5.95 -2.87 -10.28
CA LEU A 24 -6.45 -1.78 -11.12
C LEU A 24 -7.34 -2.29 -12.26
N LYS A 25 -7.03 -3.44 -12.87
CA LYS A 25 -7.93 -4.03 -13.88
C LYS A 25 -9.23 -4.54 -13.28
N ARG A 26 -9.19 -5.04 -12.04
CA ARG A 26 -10.35 -5.67 -11.37
C ARG A 26 -11.31 -4.63 -10.75
N GLN A 27 -10.78 -3.64 -10.06
CA GLN A 27 -11.55 -2.64 -9.32
C GLN A 27 -11.40 -1.21 -9.88
N GLY A 28 -10.47 -0.99 -10.81
CA GLY A 28 -10.20 0.35 -11.34
C GLY A 28 -9.57 1.27 -10.29
N ILE A 29 -9.90 2.55 -10.41
CA ILE A 29 -9.42 3.62 -9.53
C ILE A 29 -9.88 3.41 -8.08
N ASN A 30 -10.97 2.66 -7.86
CA ASN A 30 -11.51 2.38 -6.52
C ASN A 30 -10.59 1.48 -5.66
N ALA A 31 -9.65 0.75 -6.26
CA ALA A 31 -8.65 0.00 -5.48
C ALA A 31 -7.59 0.91 -4.83
N LEU A 32 -7.52 2.20 -5.19
CA LEU A 32 -6.56 3.12 -4.60
C LEU A 32 -7.07 3.65 -3.24
N PRO A 33 -6.18 3.83 -2.25
CA PRO A 33 -4.74 3.51 -2.26
C PRO A 33 -4.46 2.00 -2.15
N ILE A 34 -3.40 1.55 -2.83
CA ILE A 34 -2.89 0.17 -2.75
C ILE A 34 -1.64 0.18 -1.89
N THR A 35 -1.62 -0.69 -0.87
CA THR A 35 -0.47 -0.87 0.02
C THR A 35 0.16 -2.22 -0.21
N LEU A 36 1.48 -2.20 -0.44
CA LEU A 36 2.32 -3.38 -0.62
C LEU A 36 3.37 -3.43 0.48
N VAL A 37 3.58 -4.61 1.07
CA VAL A 37 4.65 -4.87 2.03
C VAL A 37 5.35 -6.15 1.59
N ASP A 38 6.69 -6.11 1.46
CA ASP A 38 7.50 -7.22 0.94
C ASP A 38 6.96 -7.84 -0.37
N ASP A 39 6.59 -6.99 -1.33
CA ASP A 39 5.96 -7.38 -2.60
C ASP A 39 4.59 -8.10 -2.46
N GLN A 40 3.99 -8.10 -1.26
CA GLN A 40 2.67 -8.67 -1.00
C GLN A 40 1.60 -7.58 -0.86
N LEU A 41 0.45 -7.82 -1.47
CA LEU A 41 -0.73 -6.96 -1.32
C LEU A 41 -1.31 -7.13 0.08
N VAL A 42 -1.18 -6.09 0.91
CA VAL A 42 -1.73 -6.12 2.26
C VAL A 42 -3.08 -5.40 2.36
N LYS A 43 -3.29 -4.36 1.55
CA LYS A 43 -4.53 -3.56 1.59
C LYS A 43 -4.78 -2.79 0.29
N THR A 44 -6.05 -2.58 -0.03
CA THR A 44 -6.52 -1.81 -1.18
C THR A 44 -7.73 -0.97 -0.79
N GLY A 45 -7.93 0.17 -1.46
CA GLY A 45 -9.11 1.04 -1.30
C GLY A 45 -9.04 1.95 -0.08
N GLU A 46 -8.24 1.61 0.93
CA GLU A 46 -8.05 2.42 2.13
C GLU A 46 -6.61 2.31 2.64
N TYR A 47 -6.18 3.33 3.39
CA TYR A 47 -4.89 3.28 4.08
C TYR A 47 -4.96 2.29 5.25
N PRO A 48 -3.89 1.52 5.51
CA PRO A 48 -3.82 0.69 6.70
C PRO A 48 -3.81 1.55 7.96
N THR A 49 -4.37 1.00 9.01
CA THR A 49 -4.27 1.56 10.35
C THR A 49 -2.84 1.37 10.90
N ILE A 50 -2.46 2.16 11.90
CA ILE A 50 -1.16 2.00 12.59
C ILE A 50 -0.99 0.59 13.17
N ASN A 51 -2.08 0.00 13.65
CA ASN A 51 -2.05 -1.37 14.17
C ASN A 51 -1.73 -2.38 13.07
N GLU A 52 -2.32 -2.23 11.89
CA GLU A 52 -1.99 -3.07 10.72
C GLU A 52 -0.56 -2.84 10.25
N PHE A 53 -0.10 -1.58 10.18
CA PHE A 53 1.30 -1.27 9.87
C PHE A 53 2.26 -1.93 10.86
N SER A 54 1.92 -1.96 12.15
CA SER A 54 2.73 -2.61 13.17
C SER A 54 2.85 -4.11 12.92
N SER A 55 1.72 -4.76 12.58
CA SER A 55 1.70 -6.17 12.20
C SER A 55 2.47 -6.47 10.91
N TYR A 56 2.42 -5.57 9.91
CA TYR A 56 3.12 -5.79 8.64
C TYR A 56 4.63 -5.59 8.74
N LEU A 57 5.05 -4.64 9.57
CA LEU A 57 6.46 -4.29 9.74
C LEU A 57 7.13 -5.06 10.88
N ASP A 58 6.38 -5.92 11.56
CA ASP A 58 6.77 -6.61 12.79
C ASP A 58 7.40 -5.64 13.82
N MET A 59 6.80 -4.44 13.91
CA MET A 59 7.34 -3.32 14.68
C MET A 59 6.22 -2.67 15.47
N ASP A 60 6.42 -2.48 16.77
CA ASP A 60 5.43 -1.80 17.60
C ASP A 60 5.46 -0.28 17.35
N LEU A 61 4.64 0.17 16.39
CA LEU A 61 4.50 1.59 16.07
C LEU A 61 3.49 2.30 17.00
N VAL A 62 2.65 1.53 17.71
CA VAL A 62 1.67 2.07 18.65
C VAL A 62 2.38 2.71 19.84
N ALA A 63 3.44 2.08 20.36
CA ALA A 63 4.27 2.63 21.42
C ALA A 63 4.99 3.94 21.01
N ALA A 64 5.33 4.09 19.73
CA ALA A 64 6.08 5.26 19.23
C ALA A 64 5.22 6.53 19.08
N LEU A 65 3.89 6.43 19.08
CA LEU A 65 2.96 7.57 18.99
C LEU A 65 2.58 8.17 20.36
N VAL A 66 3.00 7.54 21.47
CA VAL A 66 2.66 7.95 22.84
C VAL A 66 3.75 8.83 23.49
N HIS A 67 4.79 9.20 22.75
CA HIS A 67 5.86 10.09 23.21
C HIS A 67 5.99 11.34 22.35
#